data_AF-M9UCL7-F1
#
_entry.id   AF-M9UCL7-F1
#
_cell.length_a   1.000
_cell.length_b   1.000
_cell.length_c   1.000
_cell.angle_alpha   90.00
_cell.angle_beta   90.00
_cell.angle_gamma   90.00
#
_symmetry.space_group_name_H-M   'P 1'
#
loop_
_entity.id
_entity.type
_entity.pdbx_description
1 polymer ?
#
loop_
_entity_poly.entity_id
_entity_poly.type
_entity_poly.pdbx_seq_one_letter_code
_entity_poly.pdbx_strand_id
1 'polypeptide(L)'
;MRSELGISLGIFGTLLSLSSFFILRDDTLTALGIGIVIIGLTLISIRDEGDISGIIEGGLANLELLLEDLDVSQKGYYFPNGNKVNVYVALNGKLSFPEPQGIITTQDGSSVLILHPPIYVIKDLNKSLDSLISEYVVERGLAEDVKVVKNGSVYALEVKGSKVYTPGRVKLVMGSCVSSIVASIIALKEGKPCVIKEEKGDNKRFTALIEVLT
;
A
#
# COMPACT_ATOMS: atom_id res chain seq x y z
N MET A 1 -3.28 7.85 18.16
CA MET A 1 -2.04 7.54 18.92
C MET A 1 -1.03 8.69 19.00
N ARG A 2 -0.37 9.15 17.91
CA ARG A 2 0.65 10.24 18.02
C ARG A 2 0.06 11.59 18.46
N SER A 3 -1.11 11.94 17.95
CA SER A 3 -1.83 13.16 18.36
C SER A 3 -2.23 13.13 19.85
N GLU A 4 -2.70 11.98 20.36
CA GLU A 4 -3.07 11.83 21.78
C GLU A 4 -1.84 11.94 22.71
N LEU A 5 -0.70 11.38 22.28
CA LEU A 5 0.58 11.55 22.98
C LEU A 5 1.08 13.00 22.94
N GLY A 6 0.92 13.68 21.80
CA GLY A 6 1.29 15.10 21.67
C GLY A 6 0.45 16.00 22.58
N ILE A 7 -0.87 15.75 22.67
CA ILE A 7 -1.78 16.47 23.57
C ILE A 7 -1.41 16.22 25.04
N SER A 8 -1.16 14.96 25.42
CA SER A 8 -0.81 14.62 26.80
C SER A 8 0.52 15.26 27.23
N LEU A 9 1.54 15.21 26.36
CA LEU A 9 2.82 15.91 26.59
C LEU A 9 2.64 17.42 26.67
N GLY A 10 1.84 18.01 25.79
CA GLY A 10 1.57 19.45 25.81
C GLY A 10 0.94 19.90 27.12
N ILE A 11 -0.07 19.17 27.61
CA ILE A 11 -0.72 19.46 28.90
C ILE A 11 0.28 19.29 30.06
N PHE A 12 1.00 18.17 30.08
CA PHE A 12 1.96 17.88 31.14
C PHE A 12 3.09 18.90 31.21
N GLY A 13 3.71 19.23 30.07
CA GLY A 13 4.77 20.24 30.00
C GLY A 13 4.29 21.63 30.43
N THR A 14 3.05 22.00 30.08
CA THR A 14 2.45 23.27 30.49
C THR A 14 2.30 23.33 32.01
N LEU A 15 1.69 22.30 32.62
CA LEU A 15 1.49 22.22 34.07
C LEU A 15 2.82 22.21 34.82
N LEU A 16 3.81 21.45 34.32
CA LEU A 16 5.15 21.39 34.90
C LEU A 16 5.83 22.74 34.85
N SER A 17 5.84 23.42 33.70
CA SER A 17 6.46 24.74 33.54
C SER A 17 5.84 25.79 34.47
N LEU A 18 4.50 25.85 34.53
CA LEU A 18 3.77 26.76 35.43
C LEU A 18 4.07 26.49 36.91
N SER A 19 4.03 25.21 37.31
CA SER A 19 4.31 24.81 38.69
C SER A 19 5.75 25.11 39.08
N SER A 20 6.70 24.81 38.19
CA SER A 20 8.12 25.05 38.40
C SER A 20 8.46 26.54 38.48
N PHE A 21 7.84 27.37 37.65
CA PHE A 21 8.08 28.81 37.65
C PHE A 21 7.48 29.51 38.88
N PHE A 22 6.20 29.25 39.20
CA PHE A 22 5.50 29.97 40.27
C PHE A 22 5.73 29.39 41.66
N ILE A 23 5.75 28.06 41.79
CA ILE A 23 5.80 27.38 43.09
C ILE A 23 7.25 27.07 43.47
N LEU A 24 7.98 26.40 42.59
CA LEU A 24 9.33 25.91 42.89
C LEU A 24 10.42 26.97 42.67
N ARG A 25 10.15 27.99 41.84
CA ARG A 25 11.11 29.02 41.42
C ARG A 25 12.41 28.41 40.90
N ASP A 26 12.29 27.32 40.14
CA ASP A 26 13.42 26.59 39.56
C ASP A 26 13.47 26.82 38.05
N ASP A 27 14.50 27.50 37.58
CA ASP A 27 14.68 27.85 36.17
C ASP A 27 14.94 26.61 35.30
N THR A 28 15.59 25.58 35.86
CA THR A 28 15.93 24.34 35.14
C THR A 28 14.69 23.51 34.84
N LEU A 29 13.82 23.33 35.84
CA LEU A 29 12.57 22.59 35.66
C LEU A 29 11.58 23.36 34.78
N THR A 30 11.60 24.68 34.84
CA THR A 30 10.80 25.53 33.96
C THR A 30 11.21 25.33 32.50
N ALA A 31 12.52 25.33 32.22
CA ALA A 31 13.06 25.09 30.88
C ALA A 31 12.72 23.68 30.37
N LEU A 32 12.80 22.66 31.24
CA LEU A 32 12.38 21.30 30.89
C LEU A 32 10.90 21.23 30.50
N GLY A 33 10.02 21.87 31.28
CA GLY A 33 8.59 21.95 30.99
C GLY A 33 8.31 22.59 29.63
N ILE A 34 8.97 23.71 29.32
CA ILE A 34 8.87 24.36 28.00
C ILE A 34 9.36 23.42 26.88
N GLY A 35 10.47 22.71 27.09
CA GLY A 35 10.97 21.71 26.14
C GLY A 35 9.94 20.61 25.86
N ILE A 36 9.28 20.08 26.89
CA ILE A 36 8.22 19.08 26.75
C ILE A 36 7.02 19.66 25.96
N VAL A 37 6.64 20.92 26.20
CA VAL A 37 5.58 21.59 25.42
C VAL A 37 5.95 21.68 23.94
N ILE A 38 7.18 22.07 23.61
CA ILE A 38 7.66 22.14 22.22
C ILE A 38 7.60 20.75 21.56
N ILE A 39 8.01 19.69 22.28
CA ILE A 39 7.92 18.31 21.77
C ILE A 39 6.45 17.90 21.56
N GLY A 40 5.57 18.21 22.50
CA GLY A 40 4.13 17.93 22.36
C GLY A 40 3.51 18.63 21.14
N LEU A 41 3.82 19.92 20.96
CA LEU A 41 3.34 20.71 19.82
C LEU A 41 3.90 20.21 18.48
N THR A 42 5.18 19.81 18.43
CA THR A 42 5.75 19.24 17.21
C THR A 42 5.10 17.89 16.87
N LEU A 43 4.81 17.02 17.84
CA LEU A 43 4.08 15.77 17.62
C LEU A 43 2.65 15.99 17.11
N ILE A 44 1.98 17.06 17.53
CA ILE A 44 0.67 17.45 16.99
C ILE A 44 0.80 18.01 15.56
N SER A 45 1.88 18.76 15.29
CA SER A 45 2.05 19.50 14.04
C SER A 45 2.68 18.70 12.91
N ILE A 46 3.26 17.53 13.19
CA ILE A 46 3.63 16.56 12.16
C ILE A 46 2.32 16.04 11.55
N ARG A 47 1.90 16.67 10.45
CA ARG A 47 0.87 16.11 9.57
C ARG A 47 1.41 14.81 9.00
N ASP A 48 0.54 13.80 8.94
CA ASP A 48 0.80 12.56 8.19
C ASP A 48 1.40 12.92 6.83
N GLU A 49 2.48 12.23 6.50
CA GLU A 49 3.25 12.39 5.27
C GLU A 49 2.29 12.53 4.08
N GLY A 50 2.56 13.53 3.24
CA GLY A 50 1.60 14.14 2.31
C GLY A 50 0.74 13.12 1.57
N ASP A 51 -0.55 13.41 1.48
CA ASP A 51 -1.62 12.64 0.82
C ASP A 51 -1.17 11.92 -0.48
N ILE A 52 -0.52 10.76 -0.33
CA ILE A 52 -0.07 9.92 -1.44
C ILE A 52 -1.29 9.28 -2.10
N SER A 53 -2.42 9.15 -1.37
CA SER A 53 -3.69 8.65 -1.89
C SER A 53 -4.12 9.42 -3.13
N GLY A 54 -4.13 10.76 -3.09
CA GLY A 54 -4.52 11.55 -4.26
C GLY A 54 -3.64 11.32 -5.50
N ILE A 55 -2.33 11.13 -5.31
CA ILE A 55 -1.39 10.83 -6.41
C ILE A 55 -1.66 9.43 -6.98
N ILE A 56 -1.84 8.44 -6.09
CA ILE A 56 -2.13 7.06 -6.50
C ILE A 56 -3.48 7.00 -7.20
N GLU A 57 -4.51 7.64 -6.66
CA GLU A 57 -5.85 7.71 -7.26
C GLU A 57 -5.83 8.34 -8.64
N GLY A 58 -5.07 9.42 -8.84
CA GLY A 58 -4.86 10.01 -10.17
C GLY A 58 -4.18 9.04 -11.14
N GLY A 59 -3.18 8.28 -10.69
CA GLY A 59 -2.55 7.23 -11.48
C GLY A 59 -3.49 6.08 -11.84
N LEU A 60 -4.29 5.62 -10.87
CA LEU A 60 -5.29 4.56 -11.08
C LEU A 60 -6.42 5.04 -11.99
N ALA A 61 -6.83 6.31 -11.91
CA ALA A 61 -7.81 6.89 -12.82
C ALA A 61 -7.30 6.95 -14.27
N ASN A 62 -6.01 7.24 -14.48
CA ASN A 62 -5.42 7.16 -15.82
C ASN A 62 -5.36 5.71 -16.35
N LEU A 63 -5.08 4.73 -15.47
CA LEU A 63 -5.14 3.32 -15.83
C LEU A 63 -6.58 2.87 -16.14
N GLU A 64 -7.58 3.39 -15.44
CA GLU A 64 -9.00 3.12 -15.75
C GLU A 64 -9.31 3.51 -17.19
N LEU A 65 -8.97 4.74 -17.59
CA LEU A 65 -9.20 5.23 -18.95
C LEU A 65 -8.50 4.36 -20.00
N LEU A 66 -7.25 3.98 -19.73
CA LEU A 66 -6.49 3.10 -20.64
C LEU A 66 -7.12 1.71 -20.77
N LEU A 67 -7.54 1.11 -19.65
CA LEU A 67 -8.16 -0.21 -19.64
C LEU A 67 -9.55 -0.19 -20.31
N GLU A 68 -10.29 0.91 -20.18
CA GLU A 68 -11.57 1.10 -20.85
C GLU A 68 -11.40 1.29 -22.37
N ASP A 69 -10.45 2.11 -22.81
CA ASP A 69 -10.15 2.33 -24.23
C ASP A 69 -9.75 1.03 -24.94
N LEU A 70 -9.03 0.17 -24.22
CA LEU A 70 -8.60 -1.15 -24.71
C LEU A 70 -9.63 -2.28 -24.47
N ASP A 71 -10.81 -1.98 -23.94
CA ASP A 71 -11.88 -2.92 -23.56
C ASP A 71 -11.40 -4.13 -22.73
N VAL A 72 -10.49 -3.88 -21.79
CA VAL A 72 -9.84 -4.94 -21.00
C VAL A 72 -10.73 -5.38 -19.85
N SER A 73 -11.17 -6.63 -19.89
CA SER A 73 -12.01 -7.23 -18.85
C SER A 73 -11.41 -8.50 -18.22
N GLN A 74 -10.20 -8.88 -18.61
CA GLN A 74 -9.54 -10.06 -18.07
C GLN A 74 -8.71 -9.74 -16.83
N LYS A 75 -8.52 -10.74 -15.95
CA LYS A 75 -7.65 -10.62 -14.77
C LYS A 75 -6.19 -10.47 -15.19
N GLY A 76 -5.49 -9.57 -14.51
CA GLY A 76 -4.05 -9.40 -14.62
C GLY A 76 -3.27 -10.39 -13.76
N TYR A 77 -2.13 -10.83 -14.28
CA TYR A 77 -1.23 -11.77 -13.63
C TYR A 77 0.06 -11.07 -13.23
N TYR A 78 0.36 -11.09 -11.93
CA TYR A 78 1.54 -10.50 -11.34
C TYR A 78 2.71 -11.44 -11.57
N PHE A 79 3.62 -11.07 -12.45
CA PHE A 79 4.77 -11.89 -12.82
C PHE A 79 6.05 -11.30 -12.22
N PRO A 80 6.77 -12.07 -11.38
CA PRO A 80 8.02 -11.61 -10.80
C PRO A 80 9.17 -11.74 -11.80
N ASN A 81 10.00 -10.71 -11.90
CA ASN A 81 11.25 -10.69 -12.67
C ASN A 81 12.37 -10.09 -11.80
N GLY A 82 13.12 -10.97 -11.12
CA GLY A 82 14.11 -10.58 -10.14
C GLY A 82 13.46 -9.86 -8.95
N ASN A 83 13.79 -8.58 -8.74
CA ASN A 83 13.19 -7.75 -7.72
C ASN A 83 12.05 -6.85 -8.23
N LYS A 84 11.67 -7.03 -9.51
CA LYS A 84 10.61 -6.27 -10.18
C LYS A 84 9.39 -7.14 -10.41
N VAL A 85 8.22 -6.53 -10.48
CA VAL A 85 6.97 -7.22 -10.79
C VAL A 85 6.17 -6.41 -11.79
N ASN A 86 5.67 -7.10 -12.80
CA ASN A 86 4.79 -6.53 -13.82
C ASN A 86 3.46 -7.26 -13.79
N VAL A 87 2.41 -6.58 -14.22
CA VAL A 87 1.08 -7.18 -14.40
C VAL A 87 0.85 -7.43 -15.87
N TYR A 88 0.63 -8.68 -16.24
CA TYR A 88 0.35 -9.13 -17.59
C TYR A 88 -1.14 -9.39 -17.76
N VAL A 89 -1.75 -8.77 -18.75
CA VAL A 89 -3.18 -8.94 -19.07
C VAL A 89 -3.30 -9.36 -20.52
N ALA A 90 -3.92 -10.51 -20.78
CA ALA A 90 -4.16 -10.96 -22.15
C ALA A 90 -5.22 -10.05 -22.81
N LEU A 91 -4.87 -9.43 -23.93
CA LEU A 91 -5.81 -8.66 -24.76
C LEU A 91 -6.52 -9.59 -25.75
N ASN A 92 -5.76 -10.47 -26.39
CA ASN A 92 -6.28 -11.51 -27.27
C ASN A 92 -5.39 -12.76 -27.21
N GLY A 93 -5.97 -13.90 -27.56
CA GLY A 93 -5.25 -15.17 -27.57
C GLY A 93 -4.94 -15.70 -26.17
N LYS A 94 -3.78 -16.36 -26.03
CA LYS A 94 -3.37 -17.04 -24.81
C LYS A 94 -2.47 -16.13 -23.98
N LEU A 95 -2.66 -16.13 -22.66
CA LEU A 95 -1.75 -15.46 -21.74
C LEU A 95 -0.32 -16.00 -21.91
N SER A 96 0.61 -15.09 -22.15
CA SER A 96 2.05 -15.33 -22.18
C SER A 96 2.76 -14.27 -21.33
N PHE A 97 4.02 -14.54 -21.00
CA PHE A 97 4.87 -13.65 -20.21
C PHE A 97 6.10 -13.21 -21.02
N PRO A 98 5.92 -12.47 -22.14
CA PRO A 98 7.03 -12.02 -22.96
C PRO A 98 7.91 -11.02 -22.21
N GLU A 99 9.16 -10.86 -22.68
CA GLU A 99 9.96 -9.71 -22.29
C GLU A 99 9.27 -8.41 -22.76
N PRO A 100 9.13 -7.39 -21.90
CA PRO A 100 8.44 -6.16 -22.27
C PRO A 100 9.20 -5.39 -23.36
N GLN A 101 8.60 -5.24 -24.55
CA GLN A 101 9.10 -4.35 -25.62
C GLN A 101 8.37 -2.99 -25.64
N GLY A 102 7.29 -2.88 -24.86
CA GLY A 102 6.43 -1.72 -24.75
C GLY A 102 5.24 -2.04 -23.83
N ILE A 103 4.24 -1.17 -23.82
CA ILE A 103 3.01 -1.36 -23.03
C ILE A 103 2.19 -2.54 -23.58
N ILE A 104 2.16 -2.73 -24.90
CA ILE A 104 1.55 -3.88 -25.55
C ILE A 104 2.66 -4.64 -26.27
N THR A 105 2.77 -5.94 -26.01
CA THR A 105 3.71 -6.83 -26.69
C THR A 105 2.93 -7.97 -27.33
N THR A 106 3.22 -8.23 -28.61
CA THR A 106 2.60 -9.34 -29.36
C THR A 106 3.62 -10.45 -29.54
N GLN A 107 3.26 -11.66 -29.13
CA GLN A 107 4.07 -12.87 -29.29
C GLN A 107 3.16 -14.00 -29.79
N ASP A 108 3.56 -14.67 -30.87
CA ASP A 108 2.84 -15.83 -31.44
C ASP A 108 1.35 -15.56 -31.71
N GLY A 109 1.02 -14.35 -32.17
CA GLY A 109 -0.35 -13.92 -32.47
C GLY A 109 -1.22 -13.60 -31.24
N SER A 110 -0.65 -13.69 -30.03
CA SER A 110 -1.29 -13.23 -28.79
C SER A 110 -0.68 -11.88 -28.37
N SER A 111 -1.53 -10.92 -28.06
CA SER A 111 -1.17 -9.58 -27.59
C SER A 111 -1.44 -9.48 -26.09
N VAL A 112 -0.42 -9.03 -25.37
CA VAL A 112 -0.45 -8.90 -23.92
C VAL A 112 -0.16 -7.47 -23.54
N LEU A 113 -1.02 -6.91 -22.69
CA LEU A 113 -0.85 -5.63 -22.04
C LEU A 113 0.02 -5.82 -20.80
N ILE A 114 1.09 -5.03 -20.68
CA ILE A 114 2.03 -5.06 -19.58
C ILE A 114 1.91 -3.76 -18.80
N LEU A 115 1.52 -3.86 -17.54
CA LEU A 115 1.31 -2.73 -16.64
C LEU A 115 2.27 -2.79 -15.46
N HIS A 116 2.58 -1.62 -14.91
CA HIS A 116 3.24 -1.54 -13.61
C HIS A 116 2.20 -1.48 -12.50
N PRO A 117 2.29 -2.34 -11.48
CA PRO A 117 1.47 -2.19 -10.28
C PRO A 117 1.94 -0.98 -9.46
N PRO A 118 1.14 -0.52 -8.48
CA PRO A 118 1.50 0.61 -7.61
C PRO A 118 2.90 0.47 -6.96
N ILE A 119 3.35 -0.77 -6.73
CA ILE A 119 4.72 -1.09 -6.34
C ILE A 119 5.32 -2.07 -7.34
N TYR A 120 6.20 -1.56 -8.19
CA TYR A 120 6.86 -2.36 -9.24
C TYR A 120 8.22 -2.94 -8.81
N VAL A 121 8.85 -2.46 -7.72
CA VAL A 121 10.15 -2.94 -7.21
C VAL A 121 10.17 -2.96 -5.69
N ILE A 122 10.71 -4.04 -5.13
CA ILE A 122 11.01 -4.17 -3.70
C ILE A 122 12.51 -4.37 -3.54
N LYS A 123 13.16 -3.50 -2.76
CA LYS A 123 14.63 -3.50 -2.63
C LYS A 123 15.14 -4.63 -1.76
N ASP A 124 14.46 -4.90 -0.65
CA ASP A 124 14.88 -5.90 0.33
C ASP A 124 13.81 -6.98 0.49
N LEU A 125 13.93 -8.03 -0.32
CA LEU A 125 13.04 -9.18 -0.28
C LEU A 125 13.36 -10.14 0.88
N ASN A 126 14.34 -9.87 1.75
CA ASN A 126 14.67 -10.78 2.86
C ASN A 126 13.72 -10.62 4.06
N LYS A 127 13.06 -9.47 4.21
CA LYS A 127 12.09 -9.21 5.28
C LYS A 127 10.90 -10.17 5.24
N SER A 128 10.26 -10.46 6.36
CA SER A 128 9.05 -11.30 6.37
C SER A 128 7.92 -10.68 5.55
N LEU A 129 6.94 -11.49 5.15
CA LEU A 129 5.76 -11.01 4.42
C LEU A 129 5.04 -9.91 5.19
N ASP A 130 4.78 -10.13 6.48
CA ASP A 130 4.11 -9.16 7.35
C ASP A 130 4.89 -7.85 7.49
N SER A 131 6.22 -7.93 7.60
CA SER A 131 7.08 -6.73 7.66
C SER A 131 7.03 -5.92 6.36
N LEU A 132 7.03 -6.60 5.19
CA LEU A 132 6.90 -5.92 3.90
C LEU A 132 5.53 -5.27 3.75
N ILE A 133 4.46 -5.95 4.16
CA ILE A 133 3.11 -5.39 4.10
C ILE A 133 2.98 -4.17 5.02
N SER A 134 3.53 -4.25 6.24
CA SER A 134 3.60 -3.11 7.16
C SER A 134 4.30 -1.92 6.51
N GLU A 135 5.51 -2.12 5.98
CA GLU A 135 6.34 -1.06 5.36
C GLU A 135 5.69 -0.43 4.12
N TYR A 136 5.09 -1.25 3.25
CA TYR A 136 4.60 -0.79 1.94
C TYR A 136 3.12 -0.38 1.93
N VAL A 137 2.35 -0.76 2.95
CA VAL A 137 0.91 -0.45 3.04
C VAL A 137 0.59 0.38 4.28
N VAL A 138 0.90 -0.12 5.48
CA VAL A 138 0.44 0.49 6.75
C VAL A 138 1.24 1.74 7.08
N GLU A 139 2.57 1.66 7.05
CA GLU A 139 3.47 2.78 7.35
C GLU A 139 3.34 3.92 6.34
N ARG A 140 2.94 3.60 5.11
CA ARG A 140 2.62 4.57 4.05
C ARG A 140 1.18 5.10 4.10
N GLY A 141 0.40 4.68 5.10
CA GLY A 141 -0.96 5.17 5.33
C GLY A 141 -2.00 4.73 4.30
N LEU A 142 -1.73 3.69 3.50
CA LEU A 142 -2.67 3.21 2.46
C LEU A 142 -3.83 2.39 3.05
N ALA A 143 -3.60 1.77 4.21
CA ALA A 143 -4.60 1.08 5.02
C ALA A 143 -4.25 1.18 6.52
N GLU A 144 -5.23 0.94 7.40
CA GLU A 144 -5.01 0.90 8.85
C GLU A 144 -4.39 -0.42 9.31
N ASP A 145 -4.85 -1.55 8.74
CA ASP A 145 -4.38 -2.89 9.09
C ASP A 145 -4.56 -3.84 7.91
N VAL A 146 -3.64 -4.79 7.78
CA VAL A 146 -3.65 -5.82 6.75
C VAL A 146 -3.17 -7.14 7.34
N LYS A 147 -4.00 -8.18 7.21
CA LYS A 147 -3.65 -9.53 7.65
C LYS A 147 -3.62 -10.48 6.47
N VAL A 148 -2.62 -11.37 6.46
CA VAL A 148 -2.47 -12.37 5.41
C VAL A 148 -2.32 -13.75 6.02
N VAL A 149 -3.08 -14.70 5.48
CA VAL A 149 -3.00 -16.12 5.84
C VAL A 149 -2.73 -16.94 4.59
N LYS A 150 -1.67 -17.76 4.62
CA LYS A 150 -1.35 -18.70 3.53
C LYS A 150 -2.03 -20.04 3.77
N ASN A 151 -2.71 -20.55 2.75
CA ASN A 151 -3.26 -21.91 2.70
C ASN A 151 -2.90 -22.56 1.36
N GLY A 152 -1.86 -23.40 1.34
CA GLY A 152 -1.34 -23.99 0.11
C GLY A 152 -0.80 -22.92 -0.86
N SER A 153 -1.37 -22.87 -2.07
CA SER A 153 -1.07 -21.87 -3.10
C SER A 153 -1.90 -20.60 -3.00
N VAL A 154 -2.83 -20.51 -2.04
CA VAL A 154 -3.76 -19.38 -1.91
C VAL A 154 -3.41 -18.55 -0.67
N TYR A 155 -3.39 -17.23 -0.83
CA TYR A 155 -3.25 -16.25 0.23
C TYR A 155 -4.58 -15.55 0.42
N ALA A 156 -5.12 -15.65 1.64
CA ALA A 156 -6.29 -14.90 2.06
C ALA A 156 -5.84 -13.60 2.74
N LEU A 157 -6.32 -12.49 2.22
CA LEU A 157 -6.04 -11.13 2.68
C LEU A 157 -7.28 -10.58 3.40
N GLU A 158 -7.09 -9.96 4.56
CA GLU A 158 -8.10 -9.13 5.23
C GLU A 158 -7.55 -7.71 5.36
N VAL A 159 -8.25 -6.73 4.79
CA VAL A 159 -7.85 -5.31 4.79
C VAL A 159 -8.84 -4.50 5.63
N LYS A 160 -8.32 -3.61 6.48
CA LYS A 160 -9.09 -2.64 7.25
C LYS A 160 -8.63 -1.22 7.02
N GLY A 161 -9.60 -0.32 6.88
CA GLY A 161 -9.38 1.11 6.79
C GLY A 161 -8.59 1.52 5.54
N SER A 162 -8.84 0.88 4.39
CA SER A 162 -8.19 1.31 3.14
C SER A 162 -8.59 2.75 2.82
N LYS A 163 -7.58 3.56 2.45
CA LYS A 163 -7.72 5.00 2.22
C LYS A 163 -7.64 5.39 0.75
N VAL A 164 -7.35 4.44 -0.15
CA VAL A 164 -7.17 4.67 -1.58
C VAL A 164 -8.35 4.09 -2.35
N TYR A 165 -9.07 4.94 -3.09
CA TYR A 165 -10.09 4.47 -4.01
C TYR A 165 -9.45 3.82 -5.25
N THR A 166 -10.01 2.68 -5.69
CA THR A 166 -9.61 2.02 -6.93
C THR A 166 -10.81 1.97 -7.88
N PRO A 167 -10.70 2.56 -9.08
CA PRO A 167 -11.75 2.52 -10.11
C PRO A 167 -12.14 1.11 -10.55
N GLY A 168 -13.30 0.97 -11.20
CA GLY A 168 -13.98 -0.31 -11.43
C GLY A 168 -13.20 -1.27 -12.34
N ARG A 169 -12.74 -0.81 -13.50
CA ARG A 169 -11.96 -1.61 -14.46
C ARG A 169 -10.61 -2.00 -13.87
N VAL A 170 -9.91 -1.06 -13.24
CA VAL A 170 -8.65 -1.31 -12.55
C VAL A 170 -8.84 -2.32 -11.43
N LYS A 171 -9.88 -2.18 -10.60
CA LYS A 171 -10.19 -3.15 -9.54
C LYS A 171 -10.53 -4.53 -10.12
N LEU A 172 -11.22 -4.57 -11.24
CA LEU A 172 -11.55 -5.81 -11.93
C LEU A 172 -10.27 -6.51 -12.42
N VAL A 173 -9.36 -5.80 -13.08
CA VAL A 173 -8.16 -6.35 -13.71
C VAL A 173 -7.04 -6.60 -12.70
N MET A 174 -6.74 -5.62 -11.84
CA MET A 174 -5.58 -5.58 -10.93
C MET A 174 -5.97 -5.65 -9.45
N GLY A 175 -7.25 -5.75 -9.10
CA GLY A 175 -7.70 -5.64 -7.70
C GLY A 175 -7.52 -4.22 -7.13
N SER A 176 -7.93 -4.05 -5.87
CA SER A 176 -7.71 -2.79 -5.16
C SER A 176 -6.22 -2.43 -5.05
N CYS A 177 -5.91 -1.15 -4.82
CA CYS A 177 -4.53 -0.69 -4.62
C CYS A 177 -3.77 -1.55 -3.60
N VAL A 178 -4.39 -1.82 -2.44
CA VAL A 178 -3.78 -2.65 -1.37
C VAL A 178 -3.58 -4.09 -1.84
N SER A 179 -4.59 -4.72 -2.45
CA SER A 179 -4.43 -6.09 -2.98
C SER A 179 -3.38 -6.18 -4.06
N SER A 180 -3.27 -5.17 -4.92
CA SER A 180 -2.27 -5.09 -5.99
C SER A 180 -0.84 -5.01 -5.42
N ILE A 181 -0.65 -4.24 -4.34
CA ILE A 181 0.61 -4.19 -3.60
C ILE A 181 0.92 -5.54 -2.96
N VAL A 182 -0.04 -6.15 -2.27
CA VAL A 182 0.17 -7.44 -1.59
C VAL A 182 0.44 -8.55 -2.60
N ALA A 183 -0.27 -8.59 -3.73
CA ALA A 183 -0.03 -9.53 -4.82
C ALA A 183 1.39 -9.36 -5.40
N SER A 184 1.84 -8.12 -5.55
CA SER A 184 3.21 -7.78 -5.97
C SER A 184 4.25 -8.35 -5.00
N ILE A 185 4.04 -8.17 -3.69
CA ILE A 185 4.92 -8.73 -2.64
C ILE A 185 4.92 -10.26 -2.69
N ILE A 186 3.74 -10.89 -2.80
CA ILE A 186 3.59 -12.36 -2.83
C ILE A 186 4.27 -12.95 -4.07
N ALA A 187 4.04 -12.37 -5.25
CA ALA A 187 4.68 -12.83 -6.49
C ALA A 187 6.20 -12.80 -6.38
N LEU A 188 6.77 -11.69 -5.88
CA LEU A 188 8.21 -11.54 -5.66
C LEU A 188 8.75 -12.51 -4.62
N LYS A 189 8.00 -12.76 -3.53
CA LYS A 189 8.40 -13.65 -2.45
C LYS A 189 8.41 -15.13 -2.84
N GLU A 190 7.39 -15.55 -3.57
CA GLU A 190 7.26 -16.94 -4.02
C GLU A 190 8.07 -17.21 -5.29
N GLY A 191 8.54 -16.17 -5.98
CA GLY A 191 9.25 -16.28 -7.26
C GLY A 191 8.36 -16.87 -8.36
N LYS A 192 7.04 -16.80 -8.19
CA LYS A 192 6.04 -17.39 -9.07
C LYS A 192 4.95 -16.39 -9.41
N PRO A 193 4.30 -16.50 -10.59
CA PRO A 193 3.23 -15.59 -10.94
C PRO A 193 2.01 -15.80 -10.02
N CYS A 194 1.26 -14.74 -9.75
CA CYS A 194 0.01 -14.84 -8.99
C CYS A 194 -1.11 -13.99 -9.59
N VAL A 195 -2.35 -14.26 -9.17
CA VAL A 195 -3.55 -13.56 -9.63
C VAL A 195 -4.49 -13.26 -8.47
N ILE A 196 -5.09 -12.08 -8.47
CA ILE A 196 -6.15 -11.71 -7.52
C ILE A 196 -7.47 -12.27 -8.04
N LYS A 197 -7.90 -13.40 -7.48
CA LYS A 197 -9.10 -14.13 -7.91
C LYS A 197 -10.37 -13.37 -7.57
N GLU A 198 -10.44 -12.92 -6.33
CA GLU A 198 -11.67 -12.40 -5.76
C GLU A 198 -11.37 -11.33 -4.72
N GLU A 199 -12.24 -10.31 -4.68
CA GLU A 199 -12.34 -9.35 -3.59
C GLU A 199 -13.80 -9.27 -3.15
N LYS A 200 -14.05 -9.35 -1.84
CA LYS A 200 -15.38 -9.25 -1.23
C LYS A 200 -15.37 -8.22 -0.13
N GLY A 201 -16.35 -7.32 -0.11
CA GLY A 201 -16.49 -6.27 0.89
C GLY A 201 -16.69 -4.90 0.27
N ASP A 202 -16.55 -3.86 1.08
CA ASP A 202 -16.61 -2.46 0.64
C ASP A 202 -15.19 -1.90 0.39
N ASN A 203 -15.09 -0.62 0.03
CA ASN A 203 -13.80 -0.01 -0.27
C ASN A 203 -12.92 0.25 0.96
N LYS A 204 -13.48 0.27 2.17
CA LYS A 204 -12.71 0.48 3.42
C LYS A 204 -12.32 -0.83 4.08
N ARG A 205 -13.15 -1.86 3.97
CA ARG A 205 -12.97 -3.18 4.58
C ARG A 205 -13.37 -4.26 3.59
N PHE A 206 -12.40 -5.09 3.24
CA PHE A 206 -12.61 -6.19 2.31
C PHE A 206 -11.65 -7.34 2.57
N THR A 207 -12.01 -8.50 2.03
CA THR A 207 -11.16 -9.67 1.95
C THR A 207 -10.79 -9.95 0.50
N ALA A 208 -9.56 -10.36 0.24
CA ALA A 208 -9.12 -10.76 -1.10
C ALA A 208 -8.50 -12.17 -1.09
N LEU A 209 -8.61 -12.86 -2.22
CA LEU A 209 -7.97 -14.15 -2.46
C LEU A 209 -6.95 -14.02 -3.58
N ILE A 210 -5.69 -14.31 -3.26
CA ILE A 210 -4.56 -14.26 -4.19
C ILE A 210 -4.08 -15.68 -4.40
N GLU A 211 -4.17 -16.18 -5.63
CA GLU A 211 -3.69 -17.52 -5.99
C GLU A 211 -2.33 -17.43 -6.68
N VAL A 212 -1.35 -18.15 -6.14
CA VAL A 212 -0.04 -18.34 -6.76
C VAL A 212 -0.14 -19.49 -7.76
N LEU A 213 0.28 -19.23 -9.00
CA LEU A 213 0.31 -20.22 -10.05
C LEU A 213 1.47 -21.19 -9.83
N THR A 214 1.20 -22.49 -10.03
CA THR A 214 2.17 -23.58 -9.88
C THR A 214 3.13 -23.68 -11.04
#